data_AF-A0A535GBC3-F1
#
_entry.id   AF-A0A535GBC3-F1
#
_cell.length_a   1.000
_cell.length_b   1.000
_cell.length_c   1.000
_cell.angle_alpha   90.00
_cell.angle_beta   90.00
_cell.angle_gamma   90.00
#
_symmetry.space_group_name_H-M   'P 1'
#
loop_
_entity.id
_entity.type
_entity.pdbx_description
1 polymer ?
#
loop_
_entity_poly.entity_id
_entity_poly.type
_entity_poly.pdbx_seq_one_letter_code
_entity_poly.pdbx_strand_id
1 'polypeptide(L)'
;MPAGYGLSLIGCVLFGIGGVIDMFWHLRFGIEVSLAALVSPPHLLLMFSLGLIVTGPLRAAWRRPGIRAPLTAIVSASLLLSMFTFFDQFDQPLVNPWAAAQASSPSTLAYVQQLGILGIMVQTALLMGVILYLLSRFTLPFGSLTLLVGLNGVMLGSLEQHFELIAVAVVGGLLADLAVLWLRPGPERVIALRVASFVGPVAVSSLYLLVIELTRGIGWPVTLWLGSILVSGAIGFLLSCLTVHPQPPALIEIARAAEGGRSV
;
A
#
# COMPACT_ATOMS: atom_id res chain seq x y z
N MET A 1 11.85 25.30 11.82
CA MET A 1 11.61 23.88 11.47
C MET A 1 12.08 23.62 10.05
N PRO A 2 12.63 22.44 9.71
CA PRO A 2 12.98 22.09 8.34
C PRO A 2 11.75 22.14 7.41
N ALA A 3 11.94 22.54 6.16
CA ALA A 3 10.87 22.55 5.17
C ALA A 3 10.25 21.13 5.01
N GLY A 4 8.92 21.04 5.04
CA GLY A 4 8.16 19.78 4.98
C GLY A 4 7.54 19.31 6.30
N TYR A 5 8.02 19.83 7.45
CA TYR A 5 7.51 19.47 8.79
C TYR A 5 6.36 20.34 9.30
N GLY A 6 5.97 21.41 8.58
CA GLY A 6 4.87 22.30 9.00
C GLY A 6 3.56 21.53 9.26
N LEU A 7 3.18 20.63 8.35
CA LEU A 7 2.01 19.77 8.54
C LEU A 7 2.19 18.75 9.69
N SER A 8 3.43 18.29 9.97
CA SER A 8 3.67 17.41 11.11
C SER A 8 3.40 18.12 12.44
N LEU A 9 3.76 19.41 12.56
CA LEU A 9 3.46 20.21 13.74
C LEU A 9 1.94 20.38 13.92
N ILE A 10 1.22 20.67 12.84
CA ILE A 10 -0.25 20.70 12.87
C ILE A 10 -0.79 19.34 13.32
N GLY A 11 -0.24 18.25 12.78
CA GLY A 11 -0.57 16.90 13.20
C GLY A 11 -0.36 16.65 14.69
N CYS A 12 0.75 17.10 15.29
CA CYS A 12 0.99 16.98 16.74
C CYS A 12 -0.08 17.70 17.57
N VAL A 13 -0.45 18.93 17.17
CA VAL A 13 -1.50 19.70 17.85
C VAL A 13 -2.86 18.99 17.72
N LEU A 14 -3.23 18.57 16.51
CA LEU A 14 -4.47 17.85 16.27
C LEU A 14 -4.52 16.50 16.98
N PHE A 15 -3.38 15.81 17.11
CA PHE A 15 -3.29 14.55 17.85
C PHE A 15 -3.58 14.77 19.34
N GLY A 16 -3.01 15.82 19.94
CA GLY A 16 -3.32 16.20 21.33
C GLY A 16 -4.80 16.53 21.53
N ILE A 17 -5.40 17.30 20.62
CA ILE A 17 -6.84 17.60 20.62
C ILE A 17 -7.66 16.30 20.46
N GLY A 18 -7.26 15.45 19.51
CA GLY A 18 -7.90 14.17 19.23
C GLY A 18 -7.93 13.26 20.45
N GLY A 19 -6.84 13.17 21.21
CA GLY A 19 -6.79 12.37 22.44
C GLY A 19 -7.72 12.89 23.54
N VAL A 20 -7.88 14.22 23.65
CA VAL A 20 -8.86 14.80 24.58
C VAL A 20 -10.29 14.48 24.14
N ILE A 21 -10.58 14.61 22.84
CA ILE A 21 -11.88 14.24 22.27
C ILE A 21 -12.17 12.76 22.49
N ASP A 22 -11.18 11.88 22.28
CA ASP A 22 -11.28 10.43 22.48
C ASP A 22 -11.58 10.06 23.94
N MET A 23 -10.90 10.70 24.90
CA MET A 23 -11.22 10.54 26.31
C MET A 23 -12.68 10.91 26.63
N PHE A 24 -13.15 12.07 26.18
CA PHE A 24 -14.53 12.48 26.41
C PHE A 24 -15.54 11.59 25.68
N TRP A 25 -15.16 11.08 24.51
CA TRP A 25 -15.96 10.15 23.75
C TRP A 25 -16.19 8.86 24.54
N HIS A 26 -15.12 8.26 25.06
CA HIS A 26 -15.23 7.06 25.89
C HIS A 26 -16.03 7.30 27.18
N LEU A 27 -15.91 8.47 27.81
CA LEU A 27 -16.70 8.81 28.99
C LEU A 27 -18.21 8.93 28.68
N ARG A 28 -18.57 9.37 27.46
CA ARG A 28 -19.96 9.64 27.10
C ARG A 28 -20.67 8.46 26.45
N PHE A 29 -19.95 7.70 25.62
CA PHE A 29 -20.49 6.64 24.77
C PHE A 29 -19.96 5.24 25.13
N GLY A 30 -18.97 5.15 26.04
CA GLY A 30 -18.31 3.90 26.40
C GLY A 30 -17.13 3.58 25.48
N ILE A 31 -16.48 2.44 25.74
CA ILE A 31 -15.36 1.95 24.94
C ILE A 31 -15.91 1.11 23.78
N GLU A 32 -15.54 1.46 22.56
CA GLU A 32 -15.90 0.73 21.37
C GLU A 32 -15.21 -0.64 21.30
N VAL A 33 -15.89 -1.60 20.67
CA VAL A 33 -15.36 -2.95 20.43
C VAL A 33 -15.34 -3.25 18.93
N SER A 34 -14.40 -4.11 18.51
CA SER A 34 -14.30 -4.57 17.12
C SER A 34 -14.18 -3.39 16.13
N LEU A 35 -14.92 -3.43 15.01
CA LEU A 35 -14.88 -2.43 13.95
C LEU A 35 -15.12 -1.00 14.44
N ALA A 36 -16.01 -0.82 15.43
CA ALA A 36 -16.34 0.51 15.93
C ALA A 36 -15.11 1.22 16.53
N ALA A 37 -14.18 0.48 17.13
CA ALA A 37 -12.95 1.04 17.67
C ALA A 37 -12.02 1.58 16.58
N LEU A 38 -12.08 1.04 15.35
CA LEU A 38 -11.26 1.49 14.24
C LEU A 38 -11.85 2.75 13.58
N VAL A 39 -13.17 2.81 13.42
CA VAL A 39 -13.84 3.84 12.61
C VAL A 39 -14.52 4.94 13.42
N SER A 40 -14.38 4.95 14.74
CA SER A 40 -14.98 5.99 15.57
C SER A 40 -14.43 7.38 15.20
N PRO A 41 -15.23 8.46 15.33
CA PRO A 41 -14.79 9.79 14.95
C PRO A 41 -13.48 10.26 15.61
N PRO A 42 -13.22 10.02 16.91
CA PRO A 42 -11.94 10.38 17.51
C PRO A 42 -10.76 9.59 16.94
N HIS A 43 -10.93 8.28 16.70
CA HIS A 43 -9.87 7.43 16.14
C HIS A 43 -9.51 7.84 14.71
N LEU A 44 -10.49 8.24 13.89
CA LEU A 44 -10.25 8.78 12.56
C LEU A 44 -9.51 10.14 12.59
N LEU A 45 -9.81 10.99 13.57
CA LEU A 45 -9.07 12.24 13.79
C LEU A 45 -7.62 11.95 14.23
N LEU A 46 -7.41 10.98 15.10
CA LEU A 46 -6.08 10.54 15.52
C LEU A 46 -5.30 9.92 14.36
N MET A 47 -5.93 9.08 13.53
CA MET A 47 -5.35 8.53 12.30
C MET A 47 -4.91 9.64 11.36
N PHE A 48 -5.80 10.61 11.07
CA PHE A 48 -5.48 11.74 10.20
C PHE A 48 -4.29 12.54 10.74
N SER A 49 -4.30 12.84 12.04
CA SER A 49 -3.23 13.57 12.73
C SER A 49 -1.90 12.83 12.67
N LEU A 50 -1.92 11.51 12.93
CA LEU A 50 -0.76 10.64 12.82
C LEU A 50 -0.24 10.60 11.38
N GLY A 51 -1.13 10.52 10.39
CA GLY A 51 -0.79 10.61 8.97
C GLY A 51 0.00 11.86 8.63
N LEU A 52 -0.42 13.03 9.15
CA LEU A 52 0.33 14.28 8.99
C LEU A 52 1.71 14.25 9.64
N ILE A 53 1.82 13.62 10.81
CA ILE A 53 3.08 13.45 11.55
C ILE A 53 4.03 12.55 10.77
N VAL A 54 3.63 11.30 10.52
CA VAL A 54 4.51 10.23 9.99
C VAL A 54 4.99 10.52 8.57
N THR A 55 4.23 11.29 7.77
CA THR A 55 4.63 11.69 6.41
C THR A 55 5.58 12.88 6.36
N GLY A 56 5.96 13.45 7.52
CA GLY A 56 6.91 14.57 7.61
C GLY A 56 8.25 14.32 6.89
N PRO A 57 8.97 13.22 7.18
CA PRO A 57 10.22 12.90 6.52
C PRO A 57 10.07 12.69 5.00
N LEU A 58 8.98 12.06 4.56
CA LEU A 58 8.67 11.87 3.14
C LEU A 58 8.44 13.22 2.42
N ARG A 59 7.64 14.13 2.99
CA ARG A 59 7.44 15.49 2.45
C ARG A 59 8.72 16.31 2.44
N ALA A 60 9.55 16.18 3.47
CA ALA A 60 10.84 16.86 3.55
C ALA A 60 11.81 16.33 2.48
N ALA A 61 11.86 15.01 2.27
CA ALA A 61 12.67 14.38 1.24
C ALA A 61 12.24 14.82 -0.17
N TRP A 62 10.93 14.95 -0.42
CA TRP A 62 10.40 15.38 -1.71
C TRP A 62 10.93 16.75 -2.16
N ARG A 63 11.15 17.65 -1.19
CA ARG A 63 11.64 19.03 -1.40
C ARG A 63 13.16 19.15 -1.53
N ARG A 64 13.91 18.09 -1.19
CA ARG A 64 15.38 18.12 -1.24
C ARG A 64 15.89 17.88 -2.67
N PRO A 65 17.05 18.46 -3.03
CA PRO A 65 17.73 18.08 -4.26
C PRO A 65 18.17 16.61 -4.20
N GLY A 66 18.10 15.94 -5.34
CA GLY A 66 18.43 14.51 -5.46
C GLY A 66 17.22 13.63 -5.75
N ILE A 67 17.50 12.50 -6.38
CA ILE A 67 16.50 11.52 -6.80
C ILE A 67 16.54 10.24 -5.97
N ARG A 68 17.62 9.97 -5.22
CA ARG A 68 17.71 8.75 -4.42
C ARG A 68 16.87 8.86 -3.14
N ALA A 69 16.01 7.89 -2.87
CA ALA A 69 15.18 7.90 -1.66
C ALA A 69 16.06 7.79 -0.40
N PRO A 70 15.97 8.73 0.56
CA PRO A 70 16.63 8.58 1.85
C PRO A 70 15.88 7.56 2.71
N LEU A 71 16.59 6.85 3.60
CA LEU A 71 16.00 5.85 4.50
C LEU A 71 14.82 6.41 5.30
N THR A 72 14.90 7.65 5.77
CA THR A 72 13.83 8.30 6.52
C THR A 72 12.54 8.47 5.71
N ALA A 73 12.62 8.67 4.38
CA ALA A 73 11.44 8.71 3.52
C ALA A 73 10.83 7.33 3.32
N ILE A 74 11.66 6.28 3.22
CA ILE A 74 11.20 4.89 3.09
C ILE A 74 10.50 4.46 4.37
N VAL A 75 11.10 4.69 5.55
CA VAL A 75 10.47 4.41 6.84
C VAL A 75 9.16 5.19 7.00
N SER A 76 9.17 6.47 6.63
CA SER A 76 7.96 7.31 6.63
C SER A 76 6.84 6.76 5.73
N ALA A 77 7.16 6.29 4.53
CA ALA A 77 6.19 5.62 3.65
C ALA A 77 5.74 4.24 4.19
N SER A 78 6.62 3.52 4.87
CA SER A 78 6.32 2.23 5.50
C SER A 78 5.33 2.39 6.65
N LEU A 79 5.53 3.42 7.48
CA LEU A 79 4.62 3.79 8.56
C LEU A 79 3.28 4.31 8.02
N LEU A 80 3.30 5.07 6.92
CA LEU A 80 2.08 5.51 6.25
C LEU A 80 1.26 4.32 5.75
N LEU A 81 1.89 3.37 5.05
CA LEU A 81 1.23 2.14 4.61
C LEU A 81 0.68 1.38 5.82
N SER A 82 1.51 1.19 6.86
CA SER A 82 1.13 0.44 8.06
C SER A 82 -0.05 1.05 8.80
N MET A 83 -0.12 2.38 8.86
CA MET A 83 -1.27 3.08 9.41
C MET A 83 -2.53 2.75 8.62
N PHE A 84 -2.55 2.91 7.29
CA PHE A 84 -3.73 2.58 6.49
C PHE A 84 -4.16 1.13 6.63
N THR A 85 -3.20 0.19 6.54
CA THR A 85 -3.50 -1.24 6.64
C THR A 85 -3.95 -1.68 8.04
N PHE A 86 -3.58 -0.93 9.09
CA PHE A 86 -4.04 -1.20 10.44
C PHE A 86 -5.50 -0.77 10.63
N PHE A 87 -5.88 0.40 10.11
CA PHE A 87 -7.27 0.84 10.14
C PHE A 87 -8.19 0.00 9.23
N ASP A 88 -7.62 -0.57 8.17
CA ASP A 88 -8.24 -1.52 7.25
C ASP A 88 -8.03 -3.00 7.66
N GLN A 89 -7.64 -3.27 8.92
CA GLN A 89 -7.21 -4.63 9.30
C GLN A 89 -8.29 -5.72 9.22
N PHE A 90 -9.57 -5.33 9.13
CA PHE A 90 -10.71 -6.24 9.17
C PHE A 90 -10.89 -7.09 7.90
N ASP A 91 -10.39 -6.62 6.76
CA ASP A 91 -10.32 -7.38 5.51
C ASP A 91 -8.87 -7.65 5.06
N GLN A 92 -7.88 -7.14 5.79
CA GLN A 92 -6.45 -7.36 5.55
C GLN A 92 -6.05 -8.85 5.54
N PRO A 93 -5.55 -9.41 4.42
CA PRO A 93 -5.19 -10.84 4.30
C PRO A 93 -4.13 -11.36 5.30
N LEU A 94 -3.24 -10.49 5.79
CA LEU A 94 -2.22 -10.87 6.79
C LEU A 94 -2.76 -10.97 8.22
N VAL A 95 -3.93 -10.37 8.48
CA VAL A 95 -4.60 -10.36 9.79
C VAL A 95 -5.76 -11.35 9.77
N ASN A 96 -6.60 -11.26 8.74
CA ASN A 96 -7.78 -12.09 8.54
C ASN A 96 -7.62 -12.92 7.24
N PRO A 97 -7.08 -14.15 7.31
CA PRO A 97 -6.81 -14.98 6.14
C PRO A 97 -8.09 -15.69 5.67
N TRP A 98 -9.04 -14.90 5.16
CA TRP A 98 -10.33 -15.35 4.63
C TRP A 98 -10.22 -16.38 3.51
N ALA A 99 -9.04 -16.50 2.87
CA ALA A 99 -8.71 -17.55 1.91
C ALA A 99 -8.71 -18.96 2.49
N ALA A 100 -8.41 -19.10 3.79
CA ALA A 100 -8.43 -20.37 4.52
C ALA A 100 -9.78 -20.65 5.20
N ALA A 101 -10.68 -19.67 5.24
CA ALA A 101 -11.89 -19.77 6.02
C ALA A 101 -12.89 -20.77 5.40
N GLN A 102 -13.42 -21.63 6.24
CA GLN A 102 -14.47 -22.59 5.93
C GLN A 102 -15.76 -22.14 6.61
N ALA A 103 -16.88 -22.18 5.89
CA ALA A 103 -18.18 -21.75 6.40
C ALA A 103 -19.22 -22.84 6.22
N SER A 104 -20.00 -23.10 7.27
CA SER A 104 -21.00 -24.18 7.31
C SER A 104 -22.30 -23.85 6.56
N SER A 105 -22.59 -22.55 6.38
CA SER A 105 -23.78 -22.06 5.67
C SER A 105 -23.38 -21.40 4.34
N PRO A 106 -24.17 -21.57 3.26
CA PRO A 106 -23.93 -20.89 1.98
C PRO A 106 -23.88 -19.36 2.10
N SER A 107 -24.70 -18.75 2.96
CA SER A 107 -24.73 -17.30 3.14
C SER A 107 -23.45 -16.76 3.79
N THR A 108 -22.94 -17.45 4.79
CA THR A 108 -21.69 -17.11 5.47
C THR A 108 -20.49 -17.32 4.54
N LEU A 109 -20.51 -18.38 3.72
CA LEU A 109 -19.45 -18.65 2.75
C LEU A 109 -19.31 -17.50 1.73
N ALA A 110 -20.44 -17.02 1.21
CA ALA A 110 -20.45 -15.90 0.27
C ALA A 110 -19.84 -14.63 0.87
N TYR A 111 -20.17 -14.29 2.12
CA TYR A 111 -19.63 -13.11 2.80
C TYR A 111 -18.12 -13.20 3.04
N VAL A 112 -17.63 -14.35 3.49
CA VAL A 112 -16.19 -14.61 3.70
C VAL A 112 -15.40 -14.51 2.40
N GLN A 113 -15.94 -15.06 1.31
CA GLN A 113 -15.32 -14.96 -0.01
C GLN A 113 -15.27 -13.50 -0.50
N GLN A 114 -16.35 -12.74 -0.30
CA GLN A 114 -16.40 -11.31 -0.65
C GLN A 114 -15.36 -10.50 0.12
N LEU A 115 -15.28 -10.67 1.45
CA LEU A 115 -14.30 -9.97 2.29
C LEU A 115 -12.86 -10.32 1.90
N GLY A 116 -12.56 -11.60 1.64
CA GLY A 116 -11.19 -11.97 1.29
C GLY A 116 -10.74 -11.45 -0.07
N ILE A 117 -11.64 -11.40 -1.06
CA ILE A 117 -11.33 -10.77 -2.36
C ILE A 117 -11.19 -9.26 -2.19
N LEU A 118 -12.10 -8.61 -1.46
CA LEU A 118 -12.02 -7.18 -1.18
C LEU A 118 -10.70 -6.83 -0.51
N GLY A 119 -10.29 -7.61 0.49
CA GLY A 119 -9.01 -7.49 1.17
C GLY A 119 -7.81 -7.54 0.23
N ILE A 120 -7.76 -8.55 -0.66
CA ILE A 120 -6.69 -8.65 -1.67
C ILE A 120 -6.69 -7.41 -2.59
N MET A 121 -7.87 -6.95 -3.02
CA MET A 121 -8.00 -5.80 -3.92
C MET A 121 -7.57 -4.49 -3.26
N VAL A 122 -8.11 -4.18 -2.09
CA VAL A 122 -7.82 -2.95 -1.34
C VAL A 122 -6.36 -2.92 -0.91
N GLN A 123 -5.84 -4.03 -0.38
CA GLN A 123 -4.44 -4.13 0.01
C GLN A 123 -3.49 -3.96 -1.18
N THR A 124 -3.83 -4.53 -2.33
CA THR A 124 -3.07 -4.31 -3.56
C THR A 124 -3.08 -2.84 -3.96
N ALA A 125 -4.23 -2.18 -3.89
CA ALA A 125 -4.36 -0.77 -4.23
C ALA A 125 -3.54 0.14 -3.29
N LEU A 126 -3.60 -0.11 -1.98
CA LEU A 126 -2.82 0.63 -0.97
C LEU A 126 -1.32 0.44 -1.18
N LEU A 127 -0.88 -0.82 -1.28
CA LEU A 127 0.53 -1.16 -1.49
C LEU A 127 1.08 -0.54 -2.77
N MET A 128 0.40 -0.76 -3.89
CA MET A 128 0.82 -0.23 -5.18
C MET A 128 0.73 1.30 -5.23
N GLY A 129 -0.27 1.90 -4.58
CA GLY A 129 -0.38 3.36 -4.46
C GLY A 129 0.86 3.97 -3.81
N VAL A 130 1.33 3.41 -2.68
CA VAL A 130 2.53 3.90 -1.99
C VAL A 130 3.79 3.62 -2.80
N ILE A 131 3.95 2.42 -3.37
CA ILE A 131 5.12 2.07 -4.19
C ILE A 131 5.24 2.98 -5.42
N LEU A 132 4.13 3.15 -6.17
CA LEU A 132 4.10 4.00 -7.35
C LEU A 132 4.31 5.48 -7.01
N TYR A 133 3.77 5.94 -5.88
CA TYR A 133 4.06 7.27 -5.37
C TYR A 133 5.56 7.47 -5.13
N LEU A 134 6.25 6.50 -4.52
CA LEU A 134 7.70 6.56 -4.32
C LEU A 134 8.47 6.53 -5.64
N LEU A 135 8.13 5.60 -6.54
CA LEU A 135 8.77 5.45 -7.86
C LEU A 135 8.55 6.67 -8.78
N SER A 136 7.47 7.43 -8.57
CA SER A 136 7.19 8.65 -9.34
C SER A 136 8.21 9.77 -9.10
N ARG A 137 8.91 9.74 -7.95
CA ARG A 137 9.84 10.80 -7.53
C ARG A 137 11.24 10.33 -7.25
N PHE A 138 11.41 9.10 -6.78
CA PHE A 138 12.66 8.61 -6.27
C PHE A 138 13.15 7.35 -6.99
N THR A 139 14.47 7.25 -7.11
CA THR A 139 15.16 5.97 -7.32
C THR A 139 15.28 5.27 -5.98
N LEU A 140 14.73 4.06 -5.89
CA LEU A 140 14.72 3.26 -4.67
C LEU A 140 16.04 2.48 -4.54
N PRO A 141 16.79 2.65 -3.44
CA PRO A 141 17.87 1.73 -3.08
C PRO A 141 17.35 0.29 -2.94
N PHE A 142 18.18 -0.71 -3.25
CA PHE A 142 17.86 -2.10 -2.95
C PHE A 142 17.55 -2.29 -1.46
N GLY A 143 16.50 -3.04 -1.15
CA GLY A 143 15.99 -3.26 0.20
C GLY A 143 14.90 -2.28 0.62
N SER A 144 14.56 -1.28 -0.21
CA SER A 144 13.53 -0.29 0.14
C SER A 144 12.15 -0.91 0.20
N LEU A 145 11.81 -1.77 -0.77
CA LEU A 145 10.50 -2.41 -0.83
C LEU A 145 10.40 -3.55 0.18
N THR A 146 11.51 -4.26 0.43
CA THR A 146 11.63 -5.24 1.51
C THR A 146 11.39 -4.59 2.87
N LEU A 147 11.99 -3.42 3.14
CA LEU A 147 11.75 -2.69 4.39
C LEU A 147 10.29 -2.22 4.48
N LEU A 148 9.76 -1.68 3.39
CA LEU A 148 8.40 -1.13 3.35
C LEU A 148 7.32 -2.18 3.61
N VAL A 149 7.39 -3.29 2.88
CA VAL A 149 6.40 -4.37 2.99
C VAL A 149 6.71 -5.25 4.20
N GLY A 150 7.99 -5.50 4.50
CA GLY A 150 8.41 -6.28 5.65
C GLY A 150 8.02 -5.63 6.98
N LEU A 151 8.26 -4.32 7.16
CA LEU A 151 7.82 -3.62 8.37
C LEU A 151 6.30 -3.67 8.52
N ASN A 152 5.58 -3.47 7.42
CA ASN A 152 4.12 -3.58 7.40
C ASN A 152 3.65 -4.98 7.79
N GLY A 153 4.24 -6.02 7.20
CA GLY A 153 3.93 -7.42 7.49
C GLY A 153 4.24 -7.81 8.94
N VAL A 154 5.35 -7.33 9.50
CA VAL A 154 5.68 -7.56 10.92
C VAL A 154 4.62 -6.96 11.84
N MET A 155 4.20 -5.72 11.59
CA MET A 155 3.16 -5.06 12.37
C MET A 155 1.83 -5.82 12.27
N LEU A 156 1.38 -6.13 11.06
CA LEU A 156 0.10 -6.79 10.82
C LEU A 156 0.08 -8.24 11.33
N GLY A 157 1.09 -9.04 10.99
CA GLY A 157 1.19 -10.44 11.40
C GLY A 157 1.30 -10.61 12.92
N SER A 158 1.78 -9.58 13.64
CA SER A 158 1.83 -9.60 15.11
C SER A 158 0.48 -9.42 15.79
N LEU A 159 -0.53 -8.86 15.11
CA LEU A 159 -1.85 -8.57 15.71
C LEU A 159 -2.58 -9.86 16.09
N GLU A 160 -2.61 -10.83 15.17
CA GLU A 160 -3.28 -12.14 15.33
C GLU A 160 -2.27 -13.30 15.42
N GLN A 161 -1.00 -12.99 15.70
CA GLN A 161 0.09 -13.97 15.85
C GLN A 161 0.32 -14.88 14.62
N HIS A 162 0.04 -14.38 13.42
CA HIS A 162 0.25 -15.07 12.14
C HIS A 162 1.68 -14.86 11.62
N PHE A 163 2.68 -15.31 12.39
CA PHE A 163 4.09 -15.06 12.10
C PHE A 163 4.56 -15.69 10.79
N GLU A 164 3.93 -16.77 10.34
CA GLU A 164 4.20 -17.40 9.05
C GLU A 164 3.89 -16.48 7.86
N LEU A 165 2.92 -15.57 8.02
CA LEU A 165 2.54 -14.60 6.98
C LEU A 165 3.51 -13.41 6.89
N ILE A 166 4.36 -13.20 7.91
CA ILE A 166 5.45 -12.21 7.83
C ILE A 166 6.45 -12.62 6.73
N ALA A 167 6.68 -13.92 6.55
CA ALA A 167 7.55 -14.41 5.49
C ALA A 167 7.03 -14.01 4.09
N VAL A 168 5.71 -14.01 3.88
CA VAL A 168 5.09 -13.54 2.62
C VAL A 168 5.46 -12.10 2.34
N ALA A 169 5.36 -11.23 3.35
CA ALA A 169 5.70 -9.81 3.22
C ALA A 169 7.18 -9.57 2.93
N VAL A 170 8.07 -10.27 3.64
CA VAL A 170 9.53 -10.14 3.46
C VAL A 170 9.97 -10.68 2.10
N VAL A 171 9.52 -11.88 1.72
CA VAL A 171 9.85 -12.48 0.43
C VAL A 171 9.24 -11.69 -0.72
N GLY A 172 7.98 -11.24 -0.60
CA GLY A 172 7.33 -10.38 -1.58
C GLY A 172 8.07 -9.05 -1.79
N GLY A 173 8.49 -8.40 -0.70
CA GLY A 173 9.30 -7.19 -0.77
C GLY A 173 10.68 -7.41 -1.42
N LEU A 174 11.34 -8.54 -1.14
CA LEU A 174 12.60 -8.91 -1.77
C LEU A 174 12.45 -9.14 -3.28
N LEU A 175 11.41 -9.86 -3.69
CA LEU A 175 11.08 -10.06 -5.10
C LEU A 175 10.80 -8.72 -5.79
N ALA A 176 10.14 -7.80 -5.10
CA ALA A 176 9.88 -6.46 -5.62
C ALA A 176 11.17 -5.64 -5.77
N ASP A 177 12.09 -5.69 -4.80
CA ASP A 177 13.40 -5.04 -4.91
C ASP A 177 14.24 -5.60 -6.07
N LEU A 178 14.21 -6.93 -6.28
CA LEU A 178 14.86 -7.58 -7.43
C LEU A 178 14.23 -7.13 -8.77
N ALA A 179 12.90 -7.06 -8.83
CA ALA A 179 12.20 -6.56 -10.00
C ALA A 179 12.55 -5.09 -10.30
N VAL A 180 12.65 -4.24 -9.28
CA VAL A 180 13.10 -2.85 -9.44
C VAL A 180 14.55 -2.78 -9.91
N LEU A 181 15.43 -3.63 -9.37
CA LEU A 181 16.84 -3.68 -9.77
C LEU A 181 17.02 -4.08 -11.25
N TRP A 182 16.27 -5.08 -11.71
CA TRP A 182 16.35 -5.62 -13.07
C TRP A 182 15.60 -4.77 -14.10
N LEU A 183 14.34 -4.44 -13.81
CA LEU A 183 13.47 -3.74 -14.76
C LEU A 183 13.66 -2.23 -14.74
N ARG A 184 14.22 -1.67 -13.65
CA ARG A 184 14.34 -0.22 -13.39
C ARG A 184 13.07 0.55 -13.80
N PRO A 185 11.91 0.18 -13.24
CA PRO A 185 10.65 0.80 -13.58
C PRO A 185 10.65 2.27 -13.16
N GLY A 186 10.13 3.14 -14.02
CA GLY A 186 10.05 4.57 -13.74
C GLY A 186 9.35 5.33 -14.86
N PRO A 187 9.17 6.66 -14.70
CA PRO A 187 8.47 7.50 -15.69
C PRO A 187 9.09 7.45 -17.09
N GLU A 188 10.41 7.27 -17.19
CA GLU A 188 11.13 7.14 -18.46
C GLU A 188 10.98 5.76 -19.12
N ARG A 189 10.61 4.72 -18.35
CA ARG A 189 10.47 3.33 -18.81
C ARG A 189 9.06 2.81 -18.53
N VAL A 190 8.08 3.44 -19.16
CA VAL A 190 6.63 3.22 -18.93
C VAL A 190 6.23 1.75 -19.08
N ILE A 191 6.75 1.05 -20.09
CA ILE A 191 6.43 -0.38 -20.30
C ILE A 191 6.94 -1.22 -19.12
N ALA A 192 8.19 -0.99 -18.68
CA ALA A 192 8.75 -1.69 -17.54
C ALA A 192 7.97 -1.38 -16.25
N LEU A 193 7.54 -0.13 -16.06
CA LEU A 193 6.68 0.28 -14.96
C LEU A 193 5.34 -0.46 -14.97
N ARG A 194 4.66 -0.50 -16.11
CA ARG A 194 3.35 -1.18 -16.26
C ARG A 194 3.45 -2.68 -16.05
N VAL A 195 4.46 -3.33 -16.64
CA VAL A 195 4.70 -4.77 -16.47
C VAL A 195 5.03 -5.08 -15.02
N ALA A 196 5.93 -4.33 -14.38
CA ALA A 196 6.26 -4.51 -12.96
C ALA A 196 5.02 -4.30 -12.06
N SER A 197 4.17 -3.33 -12.40
CA SER A 197 2.95 -3.04 -11.64
C SER A 197 1.86 -4.09 -11.82
N PHE A 198 1.89 -4.89 -12.88
CA PHE A 198 1.01 -6.04 -13.06
C PHE A 198 1.60 -7.29 -12.38
N VAL A 199 2.87 -7.60 -12.67
CA VAL A 199 3.54 -8.81 -12.22
C VAL A 199 3.78 -8.81 -10.71
N GLY A 200 4.07 -7.65 -10.11
CA GLY A 200 4.32 -7.52 -8.67
C GLY A 200 3.13 -8.01 -7.82
N PRO A 201 1.93 -7.42 -7.96
CA PRO A 201 0.74 -7.89 -7.26
C PRO A 201 0.37 -9.34 -7.56
N VAL A 202 0.51 -9.79 -8.81
CA VAL A 202 0.31 -11.20 -9.19
C VAL A 202 1.23 -12.12 -8.39
N ALA A 203 2.52 -11.79 -8.30
CA ALA A 203 3.49 -12.57 -7.55
C ALA A 203 3.19 -12.57 -6.05
N VAL A 204 2.87 -11.41 -5.46
CA VAL A 204 2.55 -11.31 -4.01
C VAL A 204 1.28 -12.07 -3.67
N SER A 205 0.20 -11.93 -4.45
CA SER A 205 -1.05 -12.65 -4.23
C SER A 205 -0.87 -14.17 -4.41
N SER A 206 -0.07 -14.58 -5.40
CA SER A 206 0.26 -16.00 -5.62
C SER A 206 1.07 -16.57 -4.46
N LEU A 207 2.06 -15.82 -3.96
CA LEU A 207 2.87 -16.20 -2.80
C LEU A 207 2.02 -16.32 -1.53
N TYR A 208 1.13 -15.35 -1.28
CA TYR A 208 0.19 -15.40 -0.16
C TYR A 208 -0.68 -16.66 -0.23
N LEU A 209 -1.34 -16.90 -1.37
CA LEU A 209 -2.21 -18.07 -1.55
C LEU A 209 -1.43 -19.39 -1.44
N LEU A 210 -0.21 -19.45 -1.97
CA LEU A 210 0.67 -20.60 -1.81
C LEU A 210 0.97 -20.87 -0.34
N VAL A 211 1.32 -19.85 0.45
CA VAL A 211 1.56 -20.02 1.89
C VAL A 211 0.29 -20.46 2.61
N ILE A 212 -0.86 -19.90 2.27
CA ILE A 212 -2.15 -20.34 2.82
C ILE A 212 -2.42 -21.81 2.50
N GLU A 213 -2.21 -22.24 1.26
CA GLU A 213 -2.38 -23.66 0.87
C GLU A 213 -1.47 -24.58 1.66
N LEU A 214 -0.19 -24.20 1.81
CA LEU A 214 0.81 -25.02 2.52
C LEU A 214 0.59 -25.09 4.04
N THR A 215 -0.05 -24.09 4.64
CA THR A 215 -0.16 -23.97 6.10
C THR A 215 -1.56 -24.28 6.64
N ARG A 216 -2.61 -23.92 5.89
CA ARG A 216 -4.01 -23.96 6.34
C ARG A 216 -4.93 -24.68 5.35
N GLY A 217 -4.55 -24.77 4.08
CA GLY A 217 -5.41 -25.18 2.97
C GLY A 217 -6.32 -24.04 2.50
N ILE A 218 -6.47 -23.89 1.20
CA ILE A 218 -7.36 -22.90 0.59
C ILE A 218 -8.81 -23.41 0.63
N GLY A 219 -9.70 -22.65 1.26
CA GLY A 219 -11.15 -22.94 1.30
C GLY A 219 -11.92 -22.44 0.07
N TRP A 220 -11.23 -21.88 -0.92
CA TRP A 220 -11.81 -21.24 -2.10
C TRP A 220 -11.83 -22.15 -3.33
N PRO A 221 -12.85 -22.01 -4.22
CA PRO A 221 -12.85 -22.72 -5.48
C PRO A 221 -11.77 -22.19 -6.43
N VAL A 222 -11.37 -23.01 -7.40
CA VAL A 222 -10.24 -22.70 -8.28
C VAL A 222 -10.43 -21.39 -9.07
N THR A 223 -11.66 -21.06 -9.40
CA THR A 223 -12.01 -19.81 -10.09
C THR A 223 -11.75 -18.57 -9.24
N LEU A 224 -11.88 -18.66 -7.92
CA LEU A 224 -11.81 -17.50 -7.03
C LEU A 224 -10.37 -17.07 -6.75
N TRP A 225 -9.50 -18.02 -6.38
CA TRP A 225 -8.10 -17.71 -6.12
C TRP A 225 -7.39 -17.26 -7.42
N LEU A 226 -7.60 -17.92 -8.56
CA LEU A 226 -7.07 -17.45 -9.87
C LEU A 226 -7.61 -16.07 -10.25
N GLY A 227 -8.91 -15.83 -10.05
CA GLY A 227 -9.53 -14.53 -10.28
C GLY A 227 -8.91 -13.42 -9.42
N SER A 228 -8.70 -13.67 -8.13
CA SER A 228 -8.10 -12.71 -7.19
C SER A 228 -6.65 -12.34 -7.58
N ILE A 229 -5.86 -13.32 -8.05
CA ILE A 229 -4.49 -13.09 -8.54
C ILE A 229 -4.52 -12.15 -9.75
N LEU A 230 -5.35 -12.44 -10.75
CA LEU A 230 -5.43 -11.61 -11.97
C LEU A 230 -5.96 -10.20 -11.68
N VAL A 231 -6.97 -10.08 -10.83
CA VAL A 231 -7.52 -8.78 -10.43
C VAL A 231 -6.48 -7.94 -9.69
N SER A 232 -5.66 -8.54 -8.82
CA SER A 232 -4.56 -7.80 -8.16
C SER A 232 -3.58 -7.21 -9.19
N GLY A 233 -3.19 -7.97 -10.20
CA GLY A 233 -2.35 -7.48 -11.30
C GLY A 233 -3.02 -6.36 -12.08
N ALA A 234 -4.31 -6.50 -12.40
CA ALA A 234 -5.07 -5.47 -13.10
C ALA A 234 -5.14 -4.16 -12.31
N ILE A 235 -5.35 -4.21 -10.99
CA ILE A 235 -5.36 -3.02 -10.11
C ILE A 235 -4.01 -2.32 -10.16
N GLY A 236 -2.90 -3.05 -9.99
CA GLY A 236 -1.57 -2.45 -10.05
C GLY A 236 -1.26 -1.83 -11.42
N PHE A 237 -1.66 -2.51 -12.50
CA PHE A 237 -1.57 -1.95 -13.85
C PHE A 237 -2.38 -0.65 -14.00
N LEU A 238 -3.64 -0.62 -13.56
CA LEU A 238 -4.50 0.56 -13.63
C LEU A 238 -3.92 1.74 -12.85
N LEU A 239 -3.39 1.50 -11.64
CA LEU A 239 -2.74 2.53 -10.84
C LEU A 239 -1.48 3.07 -11.54
N SER A 240 -0.72 2.24 -12.25
CA SER A 240 0.44 2.70 -13.00
C SER A 240 0.06 3.69 -14.12
N CYS A 241 -1.14 3.57 -14.71
CA CYS A 241 -1.64 4.52 -15.70
C CYS A 241 -1.91 5.92 -15.12
N LEU A 242 -2.19 6.03 -13.81
CA LEU A 242 -2.35 7.33 -13.14
C LEU A 242 -1.01 8.04 -12.92
N THR A 243 0.10 7.30 -12.90
CA THR A 243 1.43 7.88 -12.64
C THR A 243 2.11 8.45 -13.87
N VAL A 244 1.78 7.93 -15.06
CA VAL A 244 2.36 8.40 -16.32
C VAL A 244 1.23 8.71 -17.29
N HIS A 245 1.00 10.00 -17.53
CA HIS A 245 0.01 10.46 -18.51
C HIS A 245 0.58 10.38 -19.94
N PRO A 246 -0.24 9.94 -20.93
CA PRO A 246 0.10 10.10 -22.33
C PRO A 246 0.31 11.59 -22.65
N GLN A 247 1.30 11.93 -23.48
CA GLN A 247 1.47 13.32 -23.92
C GLN A 247 0.25 13.74 -24.77
N PRO A 248 -0.37 14.90 -24.48
CA PRO A 248 -1.50 15.38 -25.25
C PRO A 248 -1.09 15.69 -26.71
N PRO A 249 -1.98 15.47 -27.71
CA PRO A 249 -1.67 15.63 -29.13
C PRO A 249 -1.05 16.99 -29.51
N ALA A 250 -1.50 18.07 -28.87
CA ALA A 250 -1.00 19.42 -29.13
C ALA A 250 0.50 19.61 -28.81
N LEU A 251 1.03 18.91 -27.80
CA LEU A 251 2.46 18.97 -27.48
C LEU A 251 3.32 18.18 -28.47
N ILE A 252 2.74 17.14 -29.08
CA ILE A 252 3.41 16.34 -30.12
C ILE A 252 3.58 17.16 -31.41
N GLU A 253 2.57 17.94 -31.78
CA GLU A 253 2.64 18.85 -32.94
C GLU A 253 3.65 19.97 -32.73
N ILE A 254 3.68 20.59 -31.54
CA ILE A 254 4.66 21.64 -31.21
C ILE A 254 6.09 21.09 -31.19
N ALA A 255 6.31 19.90 -30.62
CA ALA A 255 7.62 19.25 -30.62
C ALA A 255 8.09 18.91 -32.05
N ARG A 256 7.21 18.38 -32.90
CA ARG A 256 7.52 18.12 -34.32
C ARG A 256 7.82 19.39 -35.10
N ALA A 257 7.09 20.48 -34.85
CA ALA A 257 7.34 21.76 -35.49
C ALA A 257 8.69 22.37 -35.06
N ALA A 258 9.08 22.21 -33.79
CA ALA A 258 10.36 22.67 -33.29
C ALA A 258 11.56 21.86 -33.84
N GLU A 259 11.38 20.57 -34.12
CA GLU A 259 12.40 19.73 -34.76
C GLU A 259 12.51 19.99 -36.27
N GLY A 260 11.39 20.24 -36.96
CA GLY A 260 11.37 20.57 -38.40
C GLY A 260 11.91 21.96 -38.75
N GLY A 261 11.95 22.90 -37.79
CA GLY A 261 12.47 24.26 -37.99
C GLY A 261 14.00 24.42 -37.85
N ARG A 262 14.73 23.35 -37.52
CA ARG A 262 16.20 23.39 -37.32
C ARG A 262 17.01 22.93 -38.55
N SER A 263 16.36 22.67 -39.68
CA SER A 263 16.99 22.17 -40.91
C SER A 263 17.03 23.19 -42.07
N VAL A 264 17.19 24.48 -41.78
CA VAL A 264 17.38 25.53 -42.81
C VAL A 264 18.58 26.40 -42.45
#